data_AF-A0AAQ2W0M0-F1
#
_entry.id   AF-A0AAQ2W0M0-F1
#
_cell.length_a   1.000
_cell.length_b   1.000
_cell.length_c   1.000
_cell.angle_alpha   90.00
_cell.angle_beta   90.00
_cell.angle_gamma   90.00
#
_symmetry.space_group_name_H-M   'P 1'
#
loop_
_entity.id
_entity.type
_entity.pdbx_description
1 polymer ?
#
loop_
_entity_poly.entity_id
_entity_poly.type
_entity_poly.pdbx_seq_one_letter_code
_entity_poly.pdbx_strand_id
1 'polypeptide(L)' 'MRPRKYPYKTIRPLPSTKRVKDVIKHLQLIKQDFPNPSEYMKPRVKALAELTSEDVRDYDLKFAPSELVSQLRDLQSSF' A
#
# COMPACT_ATOMS: atom_id res chain seq x y z
N MET A 1 5.53 36.16 -30.12
CA MET A 1 5.99 35.11 -29.18
C MET A 1 4.79 34.23 -28.82
N ARG A 2 4.86 32.91 -29.00
CA ARG A 2 3.83 31.99 -28.47
C ARG A 2 4.11 31.74 -26.99
N PRO A 3 3.13 31.80 -26.08
CA PRO A 3 3.34 31.33 -24.72
C PRO A 3 3.65 29.84 -24.76
N ARG A 4 4.81 29.46 -24.19
CA ARG A 4 5.21 28.07 -24.00
C ARG A 4 4.09 27.38 -23.22
N LYS A 5 3.43 26.38 -23.81
CA LYS A 5 2.57 25.45 -23.08
C LYS A 5 3.42 24.89 -21.93
N TYR A 6 3.17 25.34 -20.71
CA TYR A 6 3.78 24.73 -19.54
C TYR A 6 3.32 23.26 -19.50
N PRO A 7 4.24 22.29 -19.43
CA PRO A 7 3.89 20.89 -19.53
C PRO A 7 3.49 20.38 -18.13
N TYR A 8 2.41 20.88 -17.54
CA TYR A 8 1.80 20.18 -16.40
C TYR A 8 0.95 19.01 -16.90
N LYS A 9 1.62 18.09 -17.60
CA LYS A 9 1.27 16.68 -17.62
C LYS A 9 2.44 15.90 -17.03
N THR A 10 2.85 16.29 -15.82
CA THR A 10 3.54 15.35 -14.95
C THR A 10 2.43 14.69 -14.16
N ILE A 11 1.92 13.56 -14.64
CA ILE A 11 1.32 12.59 -13.72
C ILE A 11 2.49 12.18 -12.83
N ARG A 12 2.80 12.98 -11.80
CA ARG A 12 3.66 12.50 -10.74
C ARG A 12 2.81 11.44 -10.07
N PRO A 13 3.22 10.17 -10.05
CA PRO A 13 2.76 9.30 -8.99
C PRO A 13 3.18 10.07 -7.73
N LEU A 14 2.20 10.65 -7.04
CA LEU A 14 2.49 11.38 -5.82
C LEU A 14 3.22 10.42 -4.87
N PRO A 15 4.04 10.93 -3.94
CA PRO A 15 4.64 10.14 -2.86
C PRO A 15 3.65 9.15 -2.22
N SER A 16 2.35 9.44 -2.24
CA SER A 16 1.26 8.54 -1.86
C SER A 16 1.26 7.17 -2.54
N THR A 17 1.35 7.12 -3.87
CA THR A 17 1.34 5.85 -4.61
C THR A 17 2.55 4.98 -4.28
N LYS A 18 3.68 5.61 -3.95
CA LYS A 18 4.90 4.91 -3.51
C LYS A 18 4.68 4.30 -2.13
N ARG A 19 4.09 5.04 -1.19
CA ARG A 19 3.75 4.54 0.15
C ARG A 19 2.83 3.33 0.11
N VAL A 20 1.78 3.37 -0.71
CA VAL A 20 0.86 2.22 -0.90
C VAL A 20 1.62 0.99 -1.44
N LYS A 21 2.51 1.18 -2.43
CA LYS A 21 3.34 0.09 -2.96
C LYS A 21 4.30 -0.48 -1.93
N ASP A 22 4.92 0.38 -1.13
CA ASP A 22 5.84 -0.03 -0.07
C ASP A 22 5.09 -0.86 0.99
N VAL A 23 3.89 -0.43 1.40
CA VAL A 23 3.06 -1.20 2.34
C VAL A 23 2.62 -2.54 1.75
N ILE A 24 2.18 -2.58 0.49
CA ILE A 24 1.87 -3.84 -0.19
C ILE A 24 3.07 -4.80 -0.16
N LYS A 25 4.28 -4.29 -0.44
CA LYS A 25 5.50 -5.10 -0.42
C LYS A 25 5.81 -5.62 0.99
N HIS A 26 5.65 -4.78 2.01
CA HIS A 26 5.83 -5.20 3.40
C HIS A 26 4.82 -6.28 3.81
N LEU A 27 3.54 -6.12 3.48
CA LEU A 27 2.52 -7.13 3.73
C LEU A 27 2.82 -8.45 3.01
N GLN A 28 3.31 -8.41 1.77
CA GLN A 28 3.74 -9.61 1.06
C GLN A 28 4.91 -10.31 1.75
N LEU A 29 5.89 -9.57 2.26
CA LEU A 29 7.00 -10.13 3.03
C LEU A 29 6.52 -10.80 4.32
N ILE A 30 5.62 -10.16 5.07
CA ILE A 30 5.03 -10.77 6.28
C ILE A 30 4.35 -12.09 5.93
N LYS A 31 3.59 -12.15 4.83
CA LYS A 31 2.93 -13.38 4.39
C LYS A 31 3.93 -14.46 3.95
N GLN A 32 5.07 -14.06 3.37
CA GLN A 32 6.14 -14.96 2.97
C GLN A 32 6.91 -15.50 4.19
N ASP A 33 7.16 -14.67 5.19
CA ASP A 33 7.85 -15.05 6.43
C ASP A 33 6.98 -15.93 7.33
N PHE A 34 5.66 -15.73 7.28
CA PHE A 34 4.67 -16.48 8.06
C PHE A 34 3.62 -17.13 7.15
N PRO A 35 3.97 -18.15 6.35
CA PRO A 35 3.03 -18.78 5.41
C PRO A 35 1.96 -19.62 6.13
N ASN A 36 2.25 -20.13 7.32
CA ASN A 36 1.29 -20.86 8.16
C ASN A 36 1.60 -20.62 9.65
N PRO A 37 1.23 -19.44 10.19
CA PRO A 37 1.48 -19.13 11.59
C PRO A 37 0.64 -20.04 12.49
N SER A 38 1.24 -20.51 13.59
CA SER A 38 0.52 -21.24 14.62
C SER A 38 -0.61 -20.38 15.22
N GLU A 39 -1.59 -21.00 15.88
CA GLU A 39 -2.75 -20.28 16.45
C GLU A 39 -2.34 -19.14 17.39
N TYR A 40 -1.26 -19.32 18.15
CA TYR A 40 -0.71 -18.29 19.03
C TYR A 40 0.00 -17.15 18.28
N MET A 41 0.53 -17.41 17.08
CA MET A 41 1.23 -16.43 16.24
C MET A 41 0.28 -15.63 15.35
N LYS A 42 -0.86 -16.20 14.92
CA LYS A 42 -1.88 -15.52 14.11
C LYS A 42 -2.21 -14.09 14.60
N PRO A 43 -2.55 -13.86 15.88
CA PRO A 43 -2.87 -12.50 16.34
C PRO A 43 -1.66 -11.54 16.28
N ARG A 44 -0.43 -12.05 16.44
CA ARG A 44 0.78 -11.23 16.32
C ARG A 44 1.07 -10.84 14.88
N VAL A 45 0.94 -11.80 13.96
CA VAL A 45 1.10 -11.54 12.52
C VAL A 45 0.05 -10.54 12.04
N LYS A 46 -1.19 -10.68 12.49
CA LYS A 46 -2.25 -9.71 12.21
C LYS A 46 -1.93 -8.31 12.76
N ALA A 47 -1.47 -8.21 14.01
CA ALA A 47 -1.08 -6.92 14.59
C ALA A 47 0.08 -6.26 13.83
N LEU A 48 1.05 -7.05 13.34
CA LEU A 48 2.13 -6.54 12.49
C LEU A 48 1.61 -6.00 11.16
N ALA A 49 0.69 -6.72 10.52
CA ALA A 49 0.04 -6.26 9.28
C ALA A 49 -0.75 -4.97 9.50
N GLU A 50 -1.52 -4.88 10.59
CA GLU A 50 -2.27 -3.67 10.97
C GLU A 50 -1.33 -2.47 11.18
N LEU A 51 -0.24 -2.65 11.93
CA LEU A 51 0.76 -1.60 12.16
C LEU A 51 1.42 -1.12 10.86
N THR A 52 1.73 -2.03 9.92
CA THR A 52 2.25 -1.61 8.60
C THR A 52 1.22 -0.86 7.76
N SER A 53 -0.07 -1.06 8.01
CA SER A 53 -1.13 -0.37 7.29
C SER A 53 -1.44 1.02 7.82
N GLU A 54 -1.11 1.33 9.07
CA GLU A 54 -1.25 2.67 9.66
C GLU A 54 -0.42 3.74 8.93
N ASP A 55 0.64 3.32 8.23
CA ASP A 55 1.47 4.21 7.43
C ASP A 55 0.73 4.81 6.22
N VAL A 56 -0.31 4.12 5.73
CA VAL A 56 -1.15 4.58 4.62
C VAL A 56 -2.28 5.46 5.15
N ARG A 57 -2.35 6.70 4.65
CA ARG A 57 -3.44 7.63 4.99
C ARG A 57 -4.57 7.59 3.97
N ASP A 58 -5.75 8.10 4.33
CA ASP A 58 -6.89 8.22 3.40
C ASP A 58 -6.54 9.03 2.14
N TYR A 59 -5.69 10.05 2.30
CA TYR A 59 -5.14 10.81 1.17
C TYR A 59 -4.40 9.87 0.22
N ASP A 60 -3.59 8.95 0.74
CA ASP A 60 -2.79 8.07 -0.10
C ASP A 60 -3.67 7.13 -0.94
N LEU A 61 -4.76 6.62 -0.35
CA LEU A 61 -5.75 5.78 -1.02
C LEU A 61 -6.53 6.54 -2.10
N LYS A 62 -6.85 7.82 -1.87
CA LYS A 62 -7.62 8.65 -2.82
C LYS A 62 -6.88 8.94 -4.13
N PHE A 63 -5.55 9.03 -4.06
CA PHE A 63 -4.69 9.29 -5.24
C PHE A 63 -4.07 8.01 -5.82
N ALA A 64 -4.22 6.88 -5.14
CA ALA A 64 -3.72 5.61 -5.65
C ALA A 64 -4.60 5.08 -6.80
N PRO A 65 -4.00 4.40 -7.79
CA PRO A 65 -4.74 3.59 -8.75
C PRO A 65 -5.65 2.60 -8.03
N SER A 66 -6.88 2.45 -8.53
CA SER A 66 -7.88 1.52 -7.97
C SER A 66 -7.37 0.09 -7.86
N GLU A 67 -6.57 -0.35 -8.84
CA GLU A 67 -5.93 -1.67 -8.84
C GLU A 67 -5.02 -1.88 -7.61
N LEU A 68 -4.19 -0.88 -7.27
CA LEU A 68 -3.30 -0.97 -6.10
C LEU A 68 -4.09 -0.95 -4.80
N VAL A 69 -5.15 -0.15 -4.72
CA VAL A 69 -6.01 -0.11 -3.54
C VAL A 69 -6.73 -1.46 -3.35
N SER A 70 -7.18 -2.09 -4.44
CA SER A 70 -7.76 -3.44 -4.39
C SER A 70 -6.75 -4.45 -3.87
N GLN A 71 -5.55 -4.48 -4.44
CA GLN A 71 -4.48 -5.39 -4.00
C GLN A 71 -4.14 -5.23 -2.51
N LEU A 72 -4.09 -3.99 -2.01
CA LEU A 72 -3.85 -3.71 -0.60
C LEU A 72 -4.98 -4.27 0.27
N ARG A 73 -6.25 -4.06 -0.11
CA ARG A 73 -7.41 -4.58 0.64
C ARG A 73 -7.48 -6.10 0.62
N ASP A 74 -7.19 -6.71 -0.52
CA ASP A 74 -7.14 -8.17 -0.66
C ASP A 74 -6.06 -8.78 0.24
N LEU A 75 -4.89 -8.14 0.34
CA LEU A 75 -3.83 -8.55 1.25
C LEU A 75 -4.22 -8.36 2.72
N GLN A 76 -4.80 -7.23 3.08
CA GLN A 76 -5.28 -6.98 4.44
C GLN A 76 -6.36 -7.99 4.88
N SER A 77 -7.27 -8.36 3.98
CA SER A 77 -8.30 -9.36 4.27
C SER A 77 -7.73 -10.79 4.42
N SER A 78 -6.48 -11.02 4.02
CA SER A 78 -5.85 -12.34 4.07
C SER A 78 -5.16 -12.65 5.39
N PHE A 79 -5.08 -11.71 6.34
CA PHE A 79 -4.46 -11.85 7.66
C PHE A 79 -5.50 -12.02 8.77
#